data_AF-A0A352CR64-F1
#
_entry.id   AF-A0A352CR64-F1
#
_cell.length_a   1.000
_cell.length_b   1.000
_cell.length_c   1.000
_cell.angle_alpha   90.00
_cell.angle_beta   90.00
_cell.angle_gamma   90.00
#
_symmetry.space_group_name_H-M   'P 1'
#
loop_
_entity.id
_entity.type
_entity.pdbx_description
1 polymer ?
#
loop_
_entity_poly.entity_id
_entity_poly.type
_entity_poly.pdbx_seq_one_letter_code
_entity_poly.pdbx_strand_id
1 'polypeptide(L)'
;MLTARENMIETIEGGKPDRIVNQYEGIALLFHPFLFRSPLVPKGTEVKDAIPNAWGVYNAFPANTPGGFPVQDEEHVLVKDIDHWQDYVKVPDTNFTDEEWGKCKEMYDAVGDKAMKATFVAPGLFEQCHHMCKIDDTLMAMYESPDELHDMIKMLTEFELRLAEGICDHLHPEAIFHHDDWGSQKST
;
A
#
# COMPACT_ATOMS: atom_id res chain seq x y z
N MET A 1 -3.30 -28.77 20.00
CA MET A 1 -4.03 -27.58 19.60
C MET A 1 -3.13 -26.82 18.65
N LEU A 2 -3.62 -26.50 17.47
CA LEU A 2 -2.92 -25.72 16.47
C LEU A 2 -2.54 -24.34 17.03
N THR A 3 -1.36 -23.85 16.63
CA THR A 3 -0.89 -22.47 16.85
C THR A 3 -1.76 -21.46 16.10
N ALA A 4 -1.61 -20.16 16.38
CA ALA A 4 -2.32 -19.13 15.62
C ALA A 4 -1.96 -19.18 14.11
N ARG A 5 -0.68 -19.38 13.78
CA ARG A 5 -0.21 -19.56 12.39
C ARG A 5 -0.90 -20.76 11.72
N GLU A 6 -0.89 -21.92 12.37
CA GLU A 6 -1.51 -23.14 11.81
C GLU A 6 -3.04 -23.00 11.66
N ASN A 7 -3.73 -22.40 12.64
CA ASN A 7 -5.16 -22.12 12.50
C ASN A 7 -5.45 -21.17 11.33
N MET A 8 -4.59 -20.17 11.09
CA MET A 8 -4.72 -19.25 9.96
C MET A 8 -4.57 -20.00 8.63
N ILE A 9 -3.53 -20.81 8.48
CA ILE A 9 -3.27 -21.60 7.26
C ILE A 9 -4.43 -22.56 6.98
N GLU A 10 -4.86 -23.34 7.98
CA GLU A 10 -6.01 -24.25 7.85
C GLU A 10 -7.29 -23.50 7.45
N THR A 11 -7.48 -22.27 7.93
CA THR A 11 -8.64 -21.45 7.56
C THR A 11 -8.57 -21.01 6.09
N ILE A 12 -7.42 -20.52 5.64
CA ILE A 12 -7.20 -20.04 4.26
C ILE A 12 -7.36 -21.17 3.25
N GLU A 13 -6.89 -22.37 3.59
CA GLU A 13 -6.95 -23.56 2.74
C GLU A 13 -8.32 -24.27 2.77
N GLY A 14 -9.28 -23.78 3.56
CA GLY A 14 -10.61 -24.39 3.71
C GLY A 14 -10.61 -25.70 4.49
N GLY A 15 -9.62 -25.90 5.35
CA GLY A 15 -9.41 -27.06 6.21
C GLY A 15 -10.25 -27.07 7.48
N LYS A 16 -9.67 -27.60 8.57
CA LYS A 16 -10.37 -27.79 9.87
C LYS A 16 -9.56 -27.18 11.01
N PRO A 17 -9.55 -25.84 11.17
CA PRO A 17 -8.86 -25.20 12.27
C PRO A 17 -9.49 -25.56 13.62
N ASP A 18 -8.69 -25.59 14.69
CA ASP A 18 -9.18 -25.75 16.06
C ASP A 18 -10.01 -24.53 16.50
N ARG A 19 -9.71 -23.34 15.95
CA ARG A 19 -10.46 -22.09 16.15
C ARG A 19 -10.21 -21.09 15.02
N ILE A 20 -11.08 -20.09 14.90
CA ILE A 20 -10.81 -18.90 14.10
C ILE A 20 -9.82 -17.98 14.85
N VAL A 21 -8.83 -17.46 14.14
CA VAL A 21 -7.82 -16.54 14.68
C VAL A 21 -8.37 -15.12 14.85
N ASN A 22 -7.86 -14.38 15.83
CA ASN A 22 -8.32 -13.00 16.07
C ASN A 22 -7.55 -12.01 15.17
N GLN A 23 -8.21 -11.47 14.14
CA GLN A 23 -7.60 -10.53 13.19
C GLN A 23 -6.25 -11.07 12.64
N TYR A 24 -5.17 -10.29 12.81
CA TYR A 24 -3.82 -10.61 12.33
C TYR A 24 -3.01 -11.49 13.29
N GLU A 25 -3.61 -12.13 14.30
CA GLU A 25 -2.87 -12.96 15.27
C GLU A 25 -1.95 -14.01 14.63
N GLY A 26 -2.36 -14.59 13.49
CA GLY A 26 -1.56 -15.57 12.74
C GLY A 26 -0.63 -14.96 11.68
N ILE A 27 -0.56 -13.63 11.55
CA ILE A 27 0.13 -12.92 10.49
C ILE A 27 1.06 -11.85 11.07
N ALA A 28 2.30 -11.80 10.61
CA ALA A 28 3.18 -10.66 10.80
C ALA A 28 3.14 -9.79 9.55
N LEU A 29 2.62 -8.57 9.66
CA LEU A 29 2.70 -7.57 8.60
C LEU A 29 4.08 -6.94 8.62
N LEU A 30 4.79 -7.03 7.49
CA LEU A 30 6.20 -6.69 7.38
C LEU A 30 6.44 -5.68 6.27
N PHE A 31 7.46 -4.87 6.44
CA PHE A 31 7.78 -3.79 5.52
C PHE A 31 8.68 -4.24 4.36
N HIS A 32 8.77 -3.38 3.35
CA HIS A 32 9.68 -3.49 2.22
C HIS A 32 10.36 -2.13 1.99
N PRO A 33 11.48 -2.07 1.24
CA PRO A 33 12.29 -0.85 1.13
C PRO A 33 11.53 0.39 0.66
N PHE A 34 10.57 0.23 -0.25
CA PHE A 34 9.81 1.36 -0.80
C PHE A 34 9.05 2.16 0.27
N LEU A 35 8.57 1.53 1.35
CA LEU A 35 7.91 2.25 2.45
C LEU A 35 8.82 3.30 3.09
N PHE A 36 10.14 3.09 3.05
CA PHE A 36 11.12 4.02 3.59
C PHE A 36 11.56 5.11 2.61
N ARG A 37 11.08 5.08 1.35
CA ARG A 37 11.26 6.16 0.37
C ARG A 37 10.35 7.36 0.66
N SER A 38 9.35 7.17 1.52
CA SER A 38 8.42 8.21 1.94
C SER A 38 8.70 8.58 3.40
N PRO A 39 8.61 9.88 3.76
CA PRO A 39 8.75 10.27 5.15
C PRO A 39 7.57 9.76 5.97
N LEU A 40 7.84 9.33 7.21
CA LEU A 40 6.77 9.07 8.16
C LEU A 40 6.08 10.38 8.51
N VAL A 41 4.75 10.43 8.39
CA VAL A 41 3.93 11.59 8.78
C VAL A 41 3.49 11.42 10.24
N PRO A 42 4.03 12.19 11.20
CA PRO A 42 3.67 12.05 12.59
C PRO A 42 2.23 12.51 12.86
N LYS A 43 1.57 11.90 13.84
CA LYS A 43 0.28 12.40 14.34
C LYS A 43 0.44 13.83 14.88
N GLY A 44 -0.46 14.72 14.48
CA GLY A 44 -0.41 16.16 14.70
C GLY A 44 0.11 16.97 13.51
N THR A 45 0.53 16.34 12.40
CA THR A 45 0.88 17.07 11.18
C THR A 45 -0.36 17.70 10.54
N GLU A 46 -0.42 19.02 10.53
CA GLU A 46 -1.48 19.79 9.89
C GLU A 46 -1.21 19.95 8.39
N VAL A 47 -2.23 20.33 7.60
CA VAL A 47 -2.13 20.52 6.14
C VAL A 47 -0.98 21.46 5.74
N LYS A 48 -0.82 22.58 6.46
CA LYS A 48 0.26 23.55 6.22
C LYS A 48 1.68 22.98 6.42
N ASP A 49 1.79 21.85 7.11
CA ASP A 49 3.05 21.16 7.41
C ASP A 49 3.14 19.84 6.64
N ALA A 50 2.23 19.59 5.69
CA ALA A 50 2.19 18.38 4.89
C ALA A 50 3.45 18.24 4.03
N ILE A 51 3.85 16.99 3.83
CA ILE A 51 5.07 16.65 3.09
C ILE A 51 4.74 15.60 2.02
N PRO A 52 5.38 15.68 0.84
CA PRO A 52 5.14 14.73 -0.22
C PRO A 52 5.80 13.38 0.08
N ASN A 53 5.12 12.31 -0.29
CA ASN A 53 5.68 10.96 -0.31
C ASN A 53 6.50 10.71 -1.60
N ALA A 54 6.99 9.49 -1.79
CA ALA A 54 7.79 9.13 -2.97
C ALA A 54 7.07 9.36 -4.32
N TRP A 55 5.74 9.32 -4.34
CA TRP A 55 4.92 9.60 -5.53
C TRP A 55 4.69 11.10 -5.77
N GLY A 56 5.03 11.95 -4.80
CA GLY A 56 4.69 13.39 -4.82
C GLY A 56 3.36 13.73 -4.14
N VAL A 57 2.68 12.76 -3.52
CA VAL A 57 1.41 12.98 -2.82
C VAL A 57 1.68 13.56 -1.43
N TYR A 58 1.14 14.74 -1.15
CA TYR A 58 1.22 15.38 0.16
C TYR A 58 0.30 14.69 1.16
N ASN A 59 0.83 14.38 2.35
CA ASN A 59 0.08 13.73 3.40
C ASN A 59 0.11 14.55 4.69
N ALA A 60 -1.01 14.56 5.41
CA ALA A 60 -1.15 15.14 6.74
C ALA A 60 -1.71 14.09 7.71
N PHE A 61 -1.47 14.26 9.01
CA PHE A 61 -2.06 13.40 10.04
C PHE A 61 -2.57 14.25 11.21
N PRO A 62 -3.68 15.00 11.04
CA PRO A 62 -4.19 15.88 12.09
C PRO A 62 -4.52 15.13 13.39
N ALA A 63 -4.35 15.76 14.54
CA ALA A 63 -4.46 15.10 15.84
C ALA A 63 -5.84 14.46 16.13
N ASN A 64 -6.90 15.01 15.53
CA ASN A 64 -8.29 14.55 15.67
C ASN A 64 -8.68 13.41 14.70
N THR A 65 -7.75 12.93 13.88
CA THR A 65 -7.99 11.84 12.92
C THR A 65 -7.40 10.51 13.43
N PRO A 66 -7.94 9.36 12.97
CA PRO A 66 -7.42 8.04 13.34
C PRO A 66 -6.13 7.67 12.60
N GLY A 67 -5.89 8.25 11.42
CA GLY A 67 -4.74 7.97 10.56
C GLY A 67 -4.36 9.16 9.69
N GLY A 68 -3.15 9.14 9.13
CA GLY A 68 -2.75 10.10 8.11
C GLY A 68 -3.49 9.87 6.79
N PHE A 69 -3.64 10.92 6.00
CA PHE A 69 -4.39 10.88 4.74
C PHE A 69 -3.81 11.88 3.74
N PRO A 70 -3.99 11.68 2.41
CA PRO A 70 -3.59 12.66 1.40
C PRO A 70 -4.30 14.01 1.59
N VAL A 71 -3.56 15.08 1.33
CA VAL A 71 -4.10 16.44 1.24
C VAL A 71 -4.64 16.66 -0.18
N GLN A 72 -5.95 16.88 -0.31
CA GLN A 72 -6.66 16.98 -1.58
C GLN A 72 -7.12 18.41 -1.91
N ASP A 73 -6.48 19.45 -1.38
CA ASP A 73 -6.74 20.82 -1.82
C ASP A 73 -6.07 21.12 -3.19
N GLU A 74 -6.44 22.24 -3.82
CA GLU A 74 -5.93 22.60 -5.16
C GLU A 74 -4.42 22.88 -5.21
N GLU A 75 -3.82 23.24 -4.07
CA GLU A 75 -2.40 23.52 -3.95
C GLU A 75 -1.59 22.23 -3.94
N HIS A 76 -2.07 21.21 -3.21
CA HIS A 76 -1.32 20.00 -2.89
C HIS A 76 -1.67 18.76 -3.72
N VAL A 77 -2.85 18.72 -4.36
CA VAL A 77 -3.22 17.56 -5.21
C VAL A 77 -2.20 17.40 -6.35
N LEU A 78 -1.75 16.16 -6.55
CA LEU A 78 -0.70 15.84 -7.52
C LEU A 78 -1.22 15.93 -8.95
N VAL A 79 -2.30 15.21 -9.24
CA VAL A 79 -2.95 15.18 -10.56
C VAL A 79 -4.13 16.15 -10.54
N LYS A 80 -4.03 17.22 -11.33
CA LYS A 80 -5.06 18.27 -11.42
C LYS A 80 -6.04 18.05 -12.58
N ASP A 81 -5.63 17.23 -13.53
CA ASP A 81 -6.42 16.84 -14.70
C ASP A 81 -6.11 15.38 -15.00
N ILE A 82 -7.12 14.52 -14.88
CA ILE A 82 -6.94 13.09 -15.09
C ILE A 82 -6.68 12.76 -16.56
N ASP A 83 -7.17 13.55 -17.51
CA ASP A 83 -6.96 13.28 -18.94
C ASP A 83 -5.50 13.50 -19.38
N HIS A 84 -4.72 14.15 -18.51
CA HIS A 84 -3.30 14.44 -18.72
C HIS A 84 -2.47 14.03 -17.49
N TRP A 85 -2.88 12.97 -16.77
CA TRP A 85 -2.25 12.54 -15.51
C TRP A 85 -0.73 12.30 -15.65
N GLN A 86 -0.29 11.87 -16.84
CA GLN A 86 1.11 11.59 -17.18
C GLN A 86 2.02 12.83 -17.07
N ASP A 87 1.46 14.04 -17.20
CA ASP A 87 2.21 15.30 -17.06
C ASP A 87 2.60 15.57 -15.60
N TYR A 88 1.87 14.97 -14.65
CA TYR A 88 2.04 15.19 -13.22
C TYR A 88 2.78 14.03 -12.53
N VAL A 89 2.46 12.78 -12.91
CA VAL A 89 2.93 11.60 -12.18
C VAL A 89 4.37 11.23 -12.59
N LYS A 90 5.24 11.14 -11.58
CA LYS A 90 6.59 10.59 -11.74
C LYS A 90 6.68 9.26 -11.02
N VAL A 91 6.68 8.18 -11.80
CA VAL A 91 6.76 6.81 -11.26
C VAL A 91 8.07 6.63 -10.47
N PRO A 92 8.02 6.32 -9.18
CA PRO A 92 9.21 6.07 -8.39
C PRO A 92 9.96 4.83 -8.87
N ASP A 93 11.28 4.82 -8.67
CA ASP A 93 12.08 3.64 -8.95
C ASP A 93 11.86 2.55 -7.88
N THR A 94 11.86 1.30 -8.32
CA THR A 94 11.78 0.10 -7.48
C THR A 94 13.14 -0.59 -7.34
N ASN A 95 14.22 0.01 -7.84
CA ASN A 95 15.57 -0.46 -7.55
C ASN A 95 15.99 -0.07 -6.12
N PHE A 96 16.36 -1.07 -5.34
CA PHE A 96 16.88 -0.90 -3.99
C PHE A 96 18.23 -1.58 -3.86
N THR A 97 19.07 -1.03 -2.99
CA THR A 97 20.37 -1.59 -2.67
C THR A 97 20.24 -2.82 -1.77
N ASP A 98 21.26 -3.68 -1.77
CA ASP A 98 21.32 -4.83 -0.85
C ASP A 98 21.23 -4.41 0.63
N GLU A 99 21.70 -3.21 0.98
CA GLU A 99 21.59 -2.68 2.35
C GLU A 99 20.13 -2.37 2.70
N GLU A 100 19.37 -1.78 1.77
CA GLU A 100 17.94 -1.49 1.96
C GLU A 100 17.12 -2.78 2.10
N TRP A 101 17.41 -3.78 1.27
CA TRP A 101 16.82 -5.12 1.42
C TRP A 101 17.23 -5.80 2.73
N GLY A 102 18.50 -5.69 3.12
CA GLY A 102 19.05 -6.28 4.34
C GLY A 102 18.35 -5.79 5.61
N LYS A 103 18.07 -4.48 5.70
CA LYS A 103 17.28 -3.90 6.80
C LYS A 103 15.89 -4.51 6.91
N CYS A 104 15.27 -4.84 5.77
CA CYS A 104 13.97 -5.50 5.75
C CYS A 104 14.09 -6.97 6.16
N LYS A 105 15.08 -7.68 5.63
CA LYS A 105 15.30 -9.10 5.89
C LYS A 105 15.42 -9.43 7.38
N GLU A 106 16.07 -8.57 8.17
CA GLU A 106 16.15 -8.74 9.63
C GLU A 106 14.77 -8.82 10.30
N MET A 107 13.79 -8.02 9.84
CA MET A 107 12.42 -8.09 10.34
C MET A 107 11.75 -9.42 10.00
N TYR A 108 12.01 -9.97 8.81
CA TYR A 108 11.43 -11.24 8.35
C TYR A 108 12.04 -12.41 9.10
N ASP A 109 13.36 -12.43 9.25
CA ASP A 109 14.09 -13.46 9.98
C ASP A 109 13.68 -13.50 11.47
N ALA A 110 13.38 -12.33 12.07
CA ALA A 110 12.94 -12.23 13.46
C ALA A 110 11.56 -12.85 13.75
N VAL A 111 10.69 -12.97 12.74
CA VAL A 111 9.37 -13.62 12.90
C VAL A 111 9.52 -15.11 13.16
N GLY A 112 10.48 -15.77 12.49
CA GLY A 112 10.62 -17.23 12.49
C GLY A 112 9.31 -17.92 12.10
N ASP A 113 8.99 -19.04 12.76
CA ASP A 113 7.78 -19.83 12.48
C ASP A 113 6.54 -19.40 13.29
N LYS A 114 6.60 -18.26 13.99
CA LYS A 114 5.54 -17.85 14.93
C LYS A 114 4.28 -17.36 14.24
N ALA A 115 4.42 -16.76 13.06
CA ALA A 115 3.34 -16.17 12.28
C ALA A 115 3.67 -16.29 10.78
N MET A 116 2.65 -16.21 9.94
CA MET A 116 2.83 -16.10 8.49
C MET A 116 3.45 -14.74 8.18
N LYS A 117 4.56 -14.71 7.46
CA LYS A 117 5.24 -13.48 7.03
C LYS A 117 4.50 -12.90 5.84
N ALA A 118 3.78 -11.79 6.04
CA ALA A 118 3.06 -11.10 4.98
C ALA A 118 3.66 -9.72 4.73
N THR A 119 4.13 -9.47 3.50
CA THR A 119 4.59 -8.12 3.13
C THR A 119 3.38 -7.21 2.98
N PHE A 120 3.37 -6.11 3.72
CA PHE A 120 2.30 -5.11 3.67
C PHE A 120 2.55 -4.14 2.51
N VAL A 121 1.57 -4.03 1.61
CA VAL A 121 1.57 -3.09 0.48
C VAL A 121 0.29 -2.28 0.54
N ALA A 122 0.46 -0.97 0.74
CA ALA A 122 -0.62 0.01 0.80
C ALA A 122 -0.10 1.38 0.34
N PRO A 123 -0.98 2.25 -0.18
CA PRO A 123 -2.38 1.99 -0.51
C PRO A 123 -2.52 1.08 -1.75
N GLY A 124 -3.71 0.52 -1.94
CA GLY A 124 -4.05 -0.29 -3.12
C GLY A 124 -4.31 0.56 -4.36
N LEU A 125 -4.65 -0.08 -5.49
CA LEU A 125 -4.71 0.58 -6.79
C LEU A 125 -5.75 1.70 -6.85
N PHE A 126 -6.97 1.46 -6.36
CA PHE A 126 -8.03 2.47 -6.40
C PHE A 126 -7.77 3.56 -5.36
N GLU A 127 -7.36 3.17 -4.15
CA GLU A 127 -6.99 4.11 -3.11
C GLU A 127 -5.87 5.05 -3.59
N GLN A 128 -4.85 4.51 -4.25
CA GLN A 128 -3.74 5.29 -4.78
C GLN A 128 -4.19 6.26 -5.90
N CYS A 129 -5.19 5.91 -6.72
CA CYS A 129 -5.75 6.83 -7.71
C CYS A 129 -6.29 8.10 -7.06
N HIS A 130 -7.12 7.95 -6.01
CA HIS A 130 -7.64 9.11 -5.29
C HIS A 130 -6.64 9.70 -4.29
N HIS A 131 -5.51 9.06 -4.00
CA HIS A 131 -4.41 9.73 -3.30
C HIS A 131 -3.67 10.69 -4.22
N MET A 132 -3.51 10.34 -5.50
CA MET A 132 -2.90 11.20 -6.51
C MET A 132 -3.84 12.31 -6.99
N CYS A 133 -5.12 12.00 -7.11
CA CYS A 133 -6.18 12.92 -7.52
C CYS A 133 -7.02 13.38 -6.31
N LYS A 134 -8.16 14.01 -6.55
CA LYS A 134 -9.22 14.10 -5.54
C LYS A 134 -10.18 12.92 -5.66
N ILE A 135 -10.88 12.59 -4.58
CA ILE A 135 -11.82 11.45 -4.59
C ILE A 135 -13.00 11.68 -5.53
N ASP A 136 -13.56 12.89 -5.55
CA ASP A 136 -14.63 13.27 -6.46
C ASP A 136 -14.17 13.24 -7.92
N ASP A 137 -13.00 13.80 -8.23
CA ASP A 137 -12.42 13.75 -9.57
C ASP A 137 -12.20 12.30 -10.03
N THR A 138 -11.68 11.43 -9.16
CA THR A 138 -11.46 10.00 -9.47
C THR A 138 -12.78 9.28 -9.76
N LEU A 139 -13.82 9.55 -8.95
CA LEU A 139 -15.14 8.94 -9.13
C LEU A 139 -15.84 9.46 -10.39
N MET A 140 -15.68 10.75 -10.72
CA MET A 140 -16.21 11.32 -11.97
C MET A 140 -15.50 10.72 -13.19
N ALA A 141 -14.19 10.55 -13.12
CA ALA A 141 -13.39 9.97 -14.19
C ALA A 141 -13.79 8.53 -14.55
N MET A 142 -14.32 7.75 -13.60
CA MET A 142 -14.88 6.42 -13.91
C MET A 142 -16.00 6.47 -14.96
N TYR A 143 -16.69 7.60 -15.09
CA TYR A 143 -17.76 7.79 -16.07
C TYR A 143 -17.30 8.64 -17.26
N GLU A 144 -16.52 9.68 -17.01
CA GLU A 144 -16.18 10.70 -18.01
C GLU A 144 -14.91 10.35 -18.79
N SER A 145 -13.92 9.74 -18.12
CA SER A 145 -12.60 9.42 -18.68
C SER A 145 -12.11 8.03 -18.27
N PRO A 146 -12.91 6.96 -18.50
CA PRO A 146 -12.59 5.62 -18.01
C PRO A 146 -11.30 5.05 -18.61
N ASP A 147 -10.98 5.41 -19.86
CA ASP A 147 -9.76 4.92 -20.53
C ASP A 147 -8.49 5.49 -19.86
N GLU A 148 -8.48 6.77 -19.51
CA GLU A 148 -7.34 7.41 -18.82
C GLU A 148 -7.19 6.90 -17.39
N LEU A 149 -8.30 6.70 -16.67
CA LEU A 149 -8.26 6.08 -15.34
C LEU A 149 -7.74 4.63 -15.41
N HIS A 150 -8.15 3.86 -16.42
CA HIS A 150 -7.62 2.51 -16.63
C HIS A 150 -6.11 2.52 -16.95
N ASP A 151 -5.65 3.46 -17.76
CA ASP A 151 -4.22 3.58 -18.08
C ASP A 151 -3.40 4.00 -16.85
N MET A 152 -3.94 4.85 -15.98
CA MET A 152 -3.31 5.18 -14.69
C MET A 152 -3.27 3.94 -13.76
N ILE A 153 -4.36 3.19 -13.63
CA ILE A 153 -4.41 1.94 -12.85
C ILE A 153 -3.41 0.92 -13.40
N LYS A 154 -3.30 0.81 -14.73
CA LYS A 154 -2.32 -0.06 -15.38
C LYS A 154 -0.90 0.36 -15.02
N MET A 155 -0.58 1.66 -15.05
CA MET A 155 0.73 2.17 -14.62
C MET A 155 1.03 1.78 -13.16
N LEU A 156 0.07 1.94 -12.26
CA LEU A 156 0.20 1.53 -10.84
C LEU A 156 0.40 0.02 -10.72
N THR A 157 -0.37 -0.78 -11.47
CA THR A 157 -0.25 -2.24 -11.51
C THR A 157 1.15 -2.67 -11.94
N GLU A 158 1.68 -2.09 -13.03
CA GLU A 158 3.03 -2.37 -13.51
C GLU A 158 4.10 -2.00 -12.48
N PHE A 159 3.90 -0.91 -11.73
CA PHE A 159 4.77 -0.55 -10.60
C PHE A 159 4.70 -1.60 -9.48
N GLU A 160 3.50 -1.99 -9.06
CA GLU A 160 3.32 -2.98 -7.99
C GLU A 160 3.87 -4.36 -8.38
N LEU A 161 3.76 -4.76 -9.64
CA LEU A 161 4.34 -6.01 -10.14
C LEU A 161 5.87 -6.00 -10.03
N ARG A 162 6.55 -4.91 -10.48
CA ARG A 162 8.01 -4.78 -10.31
C ARG A 162 8.43 -4.77 -8.85
N LEU A 163 7.65 -4.10 -8.00
CA LEU A 163 7.89 -4.08 -6.57
C LEU A 163 7.71 -5.48 -5.96
N ALA A 164 6.67 -6.22 -6.37
CA ALA A 164 6.39 -7.57 -5.92
C ALA A 164 7.47 -8.57 -6.34
N GLU A 165 8.01 -8.46 -7.56
CA GLU A 165 9.16 -9.24 -8.02
C GLU A 165 10.35 -9.06 -7.06
N GLY A 166 10.75 -7.81 -6.78
CA GLY A 166 11.83 -7.54 -5.83
C GLY A 166 11.54 -8.04 -4.41
N ILE A 167 10.31 -7.89 -3.92
CA ILE A 167 9.90 -8.41 -2.61
C ILE A 167 10.05 -9.94 -2.57
N CYS A 168 9.59 -10.64 -3.60
CA CYS A 168 9.64 -12.10 -3.67
C CYS A 168 11.08 -12.59 -3.76
N ASP A 169 11.91 -11.96 -4.60
CA ASP A 169 13.30 -12.35 -4.84
C ASP A 169 14.21 -12.10 -3.62
N HIS A 170 13.97 -11.03 -2.85
CA HIS A 170 14.85 -10.64 -1.76
C HIS A 170 14.33 -11.02 -0.37
N LEU A 171 13.01 -10.99 -0.14
CA LEU A 171 12.41 -11.15 1.21
C LEU A 171 11.67 -12.47 1.40
N HIS A 172 11.23 -13.12 0.32
CA HIS A 172 10.54 -14.41 0.35
C HIS A 172 9.38 -14.46 1.37
N PRO A 173 8.40 -13.55 1.29
CA PRO A 173 7.21 -13.64 2.13
C PRO A 173 6.39 -14.89 1.82
N GLU A 174 5.53 -15.27 2.75
CA GLU A 174 4.53 -16.33 2.54
C GLU A 174 3.25 -15.76 1.91
N ALA A 175 2.99 -14.46 2.07
CA ALA A 175 1.85 -13.77 1.49
C ALA A 175 2.17 -12.29 1.17
N ILE A 176 1.43 -11.72 0.22
CA ILE A 176 1.34 -10.27 0.07
C ILE A 176 0.00 -9.82 0.66
N PHE A 177 0.07 -8.90 1.60
CA PHE A 177 -1.09 -8.22 2.14
C PHE A 177 -1.27 -6.90 1.39
N HIS A 178 -2.01 -6.96 0.28
CA HIS A 178 -2.36 -5.81 -0.54
C HIS A 178 -3.64 -5.17 0.00
N HIS A 179 -3.55 -3.90 0.40
CA HIS A 179 -4.59 -3.24 1.17
C HIS A 179 -5.09 -2.00 0.44
N ASP A 180 -6.37 -2.04 0.07
CA ASP A 180 -7.10 -0.92 -0.54
C ASP A 180 -8.28 -0.58 0.36
N ASP A 181 -8.17 0.51 1.13
CA ASP A 181 -9.21 0.89 2.12
C ASP A 181 -10.52 1.37 1.46
N TRP A 182 -10.47 1.71 0.17
CA TRP A 182 -11.57 2.31 -0.58
C TRP A 182 -12.08 1.40 -1.70
N GLY A 183 -11.38 0.31 -1.98
CA GLY A 183 -11.79 -0.74 -2.87
C GLY A 183 -12.96 -1.55 -2.30
N SER A 184 -13.89 -1.94 -3.17
CA SER A 184 -14.88 -2.95 -2.82
C SER A 184 -14.30 -4.35 -3.00
N GLN A 185 -14.89 -5.35 -2.34
CA GLN A 185 -14.57 -6.77 -2.57
C GLN A 185 -14.79 -7.25 -4.03
N LYS A 186 -15.35 -6.40 -4.90
CA LYS A 186 -15.60 -6.66 -6.32
C LYS A 186 -14.77 -5.75 -7.24
N SER A 187 -13.87 -4.93 -6.71
CA SER A 187 -13.14 -3.90 -7.47
C SER A 187 -11.95 -4.46 -8.28
N THR A 188 -11.99 -5.74 -8.67
CA THR A 188 -10.96 -6.45 -9.45
C THR A 188 -11.52 -6.91 -10.79
#